data_AF-K2E0R2-F1
#
_entry.id   AF-K2E0R2-F1
#
_cell.length_a   1.000
_cell.length_b   1.000
_cell.length_c   1.000
_cell.angle_alpha   90.00
_cell.angle_beta   90.00
_cell.angle_gamma   90.00
#
_symmetry.space_group_name_H-M   'P 1'
#
loop_
_entity.id
_entity.type
_entity.pdbx_description
1 polymer ?
#
loop_
_entity_poly.entity_id
_entity_poly.type
_entity_poly.pdbx_seq_one_letter_code
_entity_poly.pdbx_strand_id
1 'polypeptide(L)'
;MTYTLEITNDGNVTLYGLVVTDILPGGFSYVDGSTVGAGEPVKSGATLTWSGFDPLVPQEKITINYKAATSSDLSDGIYKNYATCTSSTGETDGEPDYRQVSEPVNCEVVNSSVQIGSTLGYSGSLGGQVLGASTILPATGNPTWVLVAAIVALGTGIYLNILAKKKNVKK
;
A
#
# COMPACT_ATOMS: atom_id res chain seq x y z
N MET A 1 -8.25 17.75 8.71
CA MET A 1 -8.79 16.39 8.48
C MET A 1 -7.80 15.36 9.00
N THR A 2 -8.27 14.15 9.31
CA THR A 2 -7.42 13.05 9.80
C THR A 2 -7.35 11.96 8.75
N TYR A 3 -6.15 11.48 8.48
CA TYR A 3 -5.85 10.36 7.60
C TYR A 3 -5.31 9.19 8.42
N THR A 4 -5.63 7.98 7.97
CA THR A 4 -5.18 6.72 8.58
C THR A 4 -4.61 5.84 7.49
N LEU A 5 -3.34 5.45 7.66
CA LEU A 5 -2.65 4.47 6.82
C LEU A 5 -2.51 3.18 7.60
N GLU A 6 -2.92 2.07 7.01
CA GLU A 6 -2.77 0.74 7.59
C GLU A 6 -1.90 -0.12 6.67
N ILE A 7 -0.77 -0.57 7.20
CA ILE A 7 0.18 -1.42 6.48
C ILE A 7 0.17 -2.78 7.15
N THR A 8 -0.09 -3.83 6.39
CA THR A 8 -0.10 -5.21 6.89
C THR A 8 0.91 -6.04 6.10
N ASN A 9 1.72 -6.82 6.81
CA ASN A 9 2.54 -7.84 6.18
C ASN A 9 1.71 -9.12 5.96
N ASP A 10 0.98 -9.16 4.84
CA ASP A 10 0.18 -10.34 4.45
C ASP A 10 1.04 -11.51 3.94
N GLY A 11 2.35 -11.32 3.81
CA GLY A 11 3.31 -12.35 3.43
C GLY A 11 3.68 -13.31 4.56
N ASN A 12 4.62 -14.21 4.27
CA ASN A 12 5.18 -15.19 5.21
C ASN A 12 6.65 -14.92 5.57
N VAL A 13 7.22 -13.79 5.12
CA VAL A 13 8.59 -13.37 5.40
C VAL A 13 8.56 -12.00 6.09
N THR A 14 9.44 -11.79 7.05
CA THR A 14 9.61 -10.49 7.73
C THR A 14 10.04 -9.40 6.75
N LEU A 15 9.41 -8.23 6.82
CA LEU A 15 9.77 -7.05 6.04
C LEU A 15 10.68 -6.14 6.84
N TYR A 16 11.73 -5.64 6.21
CA TYR A 16 12.72 -4.73 6.78
C TYR A 16 12.72 -3.42 6.02
N GLY A 17 13.19 -2.35 6.68
CA GLY A 17 13.40 -1.06 6.04
C GLY A 17 12.14 -0.48 5.42
N LEU A 18 10.98 -0.66 6.07
CA LEU A 18 9.72 -0.13 5.59
C LEU A 18 9.82 1.40 5.40
N VAL A 19 9.36 1.87 4.25
CA VAL A 19 9.20 3.29 3.92
C VAL A 19 7.78 3.49 3.42
N VAL A 20 7.03 4.36 4.06
CA VAL A 20 5.65 4.70 3.69
C VAL A 20 5.65 6.10 3.08
N THR A 21 5.02 6.24 1.92
CA THR A 21 4.93 7.52 1.19
C THR A 21 3.46 7.87 0.97
N ASP A 22 3.10 9.11 1.25
CA ASP A 22 1.77 9.65 1.01
C ASP A 22 1.85 10.99 0.29
N ILE A 23 1.07 11.17 -0.78
CA ILE A 23 1.01 12.37 -1.61
C ILE A 23 -0.33 13.06 -1.36
N LEU A 24 -0.25 14.17 -0.64
CA LEU A 24 -1.40 15.01 -0.34
C LEU A 24 -1.95 15.67 -1.63
N PRO A 25 -3.29 15.84 -1.73
CA PRO A 25 -3.88 16.59 -2.83
C PRO A 25 -3.43 18.06 -2.83
N GLY A 26 -3.52 18.71 -4.00
CA GLY A 26 -3.26 20.15 -4.10
C GLY A 26 -4.13 20.96 -3.14
N GLY A 27 -3.54 21.93 -2.44
CA GLY A 27 -4.21 22.72 -1.41
C GLY A 27 -4.26 22.07 -0.02
N PHE A 28 -3.66 20.88 0.15
CA PHE A 28 -3.52 20.21 1.44
C PHE A 28 -2.09 20.31 1.94
N SER A 29 -1.94 20.45 3.25
CA SER A 29 -0.65 20.53 3.93
C SER A 29 -0.67 19.68 5.19
N TYR A 30 0.45 19.04 5.49
CA TYR A 30 0.61 18.28 6.73
C TYR A 30 0.59 19.21 7.95
N VAL A 31 -0.02 18.74 9.05
CA VAL A 31 0.00 19.44 10.34
C VAL A 31 1.14 18.90 11.18
N ASP A 32 2.15 19.73 11.45
CA ASP A 32 3.34 19.34 12.21
C ASP A 32 3.02 18.79 13.61
N GLY A 33 3.68 17.69 13.99
CA GLY A 33 3.45 17.04 15.28
C GLY A 33 2.13 16.27 15.37
N SER A 34 1.45 16.05 14.24
CA SER A 34 0.16 15.34 14.21
C SER A 34 0.29 13.84 14.03
N THR A 35 1.49 13.33 13.71
CA THR A 35 1.67 11.90 13.48
C THR A 35 1.57 11.11 14.79
N VAL A 36 0.83 10.00 14.73
CA VAL A 36 0.71 9.01 15.80
C VAL A 36 0.93 7.62 15.18
N GLY A 37 1.74 6.78 15.84
CA GLY A 37 2.07 5.42 15.37
C GLY A 37 3.34 5.33 14.50
N ALA A 38 4.02 6.46 14.27
CA ALA A 38 5.33 6.54 13.60
C ALA A 38 6.07 7.80 14.08
N GLY A 39 7.32 7.99 13.64
CA GLY A 39 8.01 9.28 13.75
C GLY A 39 7.41 10.36 12.83
N GLU A 40 7.92 11.59 12.91
CA GLU A 40 7.51 12.66 11.98
C GLU A 40 7.96 12.36 10.54
N PRO A 41 7.14 12.66 9.51
CA PRO A 41 7.53 12.44 8.13
C PRO A 41 8.59 13.44 7.68
N VAL A 42 9.45 12.99 6.77
CA VAL A 42 10.19 13.90 5.90
C VAL A 42 9.21 14.47 4.89
N LYS A 43 9.17 15.80 4.77
CA LYS A 43 8.27 16.54 3.89
C LYS A 43 9.03 17.04 2.66
N SER A 44 8.50 16.77 1.46
CA SER A 44 8.99 17.34 0.20
C SER A 44 7.81 17.77 -0.66
N GLY A 45 7.48 19.07 -0.62
CA GLY A 45 6.24 19.58 -1.20
C GLY A 45 5.02 18.96 -0.53
N ALA A 46 4.14 18.34 -1.33
CA ALA A 46 2.96 17.62 -0.85
C ALA A 46 3.23 16.16 -0.46
N THR A 47 4.47 15.68 -0.64
CA THR A 47 4.85 14.29 -0.33
C THR A 47 5.34 14.18 1.11
N LEU A 48 4.78 13.20 1.83
CA LEU A 48 5.15 12.80 3.18
C LEU A 48 5.81 11.44 3.11
N THR A 49 6.97 11.28 3.76
CA THR A 49 7.71 10.02 3.80
C THR A 49 8.05 9.64 5.23
N TRP A 50 7.53 8.51 5.70
CA TRP A 50 7.86 7.90 6.97
C TRP A 50 8.83 6.74 6.76
N SER A 51 9.80 6.61 7.66
CA SER A 51 10.79 5.53 7.67
C SER A 51 11.25 5.25 9.11
N GLY A 52 12.15 4.28 9.30
CA GLY A 52 12.67 3.94 10.62
C GLY A 52 11.72 3.08 11.46
N PHE A 53 10.86 2.31 10.80
CA PHE A 53 10.02 1.31 11.45
C PHE A 53 10.86 0.10 11.87
N ASP A 54 10.41 -0.56 12.94
CA ASP A 54 10.88 -1.89 13.30
C ASP A 54 10.53 -2.90 12.19
N PRO A 55 11.25 -4.04 12.11
CA PRO A 55 10.92 -5.11 11.18
C PRO A 55 9.47 -5.58 11.37
N LEU A 56 8.71 -5.66 10.28
CA LEU A 56 7.30 -6.05 10.29
C LEU A 56 7.20 -7.55 10.06
N VAL A 57 6.94 -8.34 11.10
CA VAL A 57 6.88 -9.81 10.98
C VAL A 57 5.60 -10.27 10.26
N PRO A 58 5.50 -11.53 9.79
CA PRO A 58 4.30 -12.01 9.12
C PRO A 58 3.02 -11.76 9.94
N GLN A 59 1.98 -11.27 9.26
CA GLN A 59 0.67 -10.91 9.81
C GLN A 59 0.66 -9.72 10.77
N GLU A 60 1.81 -9.07 10.98
CA GLU A 60 1.88 -7.84 11.77
C GLU A 60 1.37 -6.64 10.97
N LYS A 61 0.91 -5.64 11.72
CA LYS A 61 0.28 -4.43 11.19
C LYS A 61 0.85 -3.19 11.86
N ILE A 62 1.09 -2.15 11.06
CA ILE A 62 1.38 -0.80 11.51
C ILE A 62 0.22 0.11 11.12
N THR A 63 -0.15 1.02 12.03
CA THR A 63 -1.14 2.06 11.77
C THR A 63 -0.52 3.43 12.00
N ILE A 64 -0.57 4.28 10.96
CA ILE A 64 -0.11 5.67 11.03
C ILE A 64 -1.35 6.56 10.95
N ASN A 65 -1.54 7.42 11.94
CA ASN A 65 -2.54 8.48 11.89
C ASN A 65 -1.83 9.82 11.75
N TYR A 66 -2.35 10.69 10.90
CA TYR A 66 -1.84 12.06 10.78
C TYR A 66 -2.94 13.03 10.38
N LYS A 67 -2.67 14.33 10.51
CA LYS A 67 -3.62 15.38 10.12
C LYS A 67 -3.09 16.19 8.94
N ALA A 68 -4.02 16.58 8.07
CA ALA A 68 -3.78 17.57 7.02
C ALA A 68 -4.74 18.76 7.18
N ALA A 69 -4.24 19.96 6.89
CA ALA A 69 -4.98 21.20 6.81
C ALA A 69 -5.21 21.60 5.34
N THR A 70 -6.38 22.16 5.07
CA THR A 70 -6.81 22.68 3.77
C THR A 70 -6.48 24.16 3.65
N SER A 71 -6.05 24.59 2.48
CA SER A 71 -5.97 26.00 2.12
C SER A 71 -7.38 26.62 1.99
N SER A 72 -7.51 27.91 2.29
CA SER A 72 -8.80 28.61 2.25
C SER A 72 -9.30 28.91 0.83
N ASP A 73 -8.44 28.81 -0.18
CA ASP A 73 -8.73 29.05 -1.61
C ASP A 73 -9.07 27.76 -2.39
N LEU A 74 -9.23 26.64 -1.68
CA LEU A 74 -9.67 25.38 -2.28
C LEU A 74 -11.07 25.53 -2.88
N SER A 75 -11.17 25.23 -4.17
CA SER A 75 -12.44 25.11 -4.88
C SER A 75 -13.27 23.94 -4.35
N ASP A 76 -14.59 24.00 -4.59
CA ASP A 76 -15.45 22.84 -4.39
C ASP A 76 -15.00 21.70 -5.32
N GLY A 77 -14.93 20.48 -4.79
CA GLY A 77 -14.43 19.35 -5.56
C GLY A 77 -14.10 18.12 -4.73
N ILE A 78 -13.66 17.08 -5.45
CA ILE A 78 -13.18 15.82 -4.87
C ILE A 78 -11.66 15.80 -4.94
N TYR A 79 -11.02 15.68 -3.79
CA TYR A 79 -9.58 15.70 -3.62
C TYR A 79 -9.08 14.31 -3.25
N LYS A 80 -8.19 13.75 -4.08
CA LYS A 80 -7.64 12.40 -3.91
C LYS A 80 -6.27 12.46 -3.23
N ASN A 81 -6.11 11.61 -2.24
CA ASN A 81 -4.87 11.33 -1.55
C ASN A 81 -4.33 9.96 -1.99
N TYR A 82 -3.03 9.84 -2.23
CA TYR A 82 -2.42 8.60 -2.73
C TYR A 82 -1.28 8.15 -1.84
N ALA A 83 -1.33 6.89 -1.37
CA ALA A 83 -0.29 6.32 -0.52
C ALA A 83 0.29 5.03 -1.10
N THR A 84 1.55 4.75 -0.76
CA THR A 84 2.28 3.53 -1.14
C THR A 84 3.34 3.23 -0.09
N CYS A 85 3.95 2.05 -0.16
CA CYS A 85 5.12 1.72 0.64
C CYS A 85 6.13 0.85 -0.10
N THR A 86 7.37 0.86 0.40
CA THR A 86 8.46 -0.02 -0.04
C THR A 86 9.14 -0.65 1.16
N SER A 87 9.62 -1.87 1.01
CA SER A 87 10.39 -2.59 2.02
C SER A 87 11.36 -3.56 1.34
N SER A 88 12.10 -4.35 2.12
CA SER A 88 12.95 -5.43 1.65
C SER A 88 12.71 -6.69 2.48
N THR A 89 12.79 -7.87 1.90
CA THR A 89 12.86 -9.11 2.70
C THR A 89 14.28 -9.32 3.22
N GLY A 90 14.52 -10.27 4.12
CA GLY A 90 15.87 -10.60 4.53
C GLY A 90 15.90 -12.05 4.96
N GLU A 91 16.68 -12.86 4.28
CA GLU A 91 16.98 -14.22 4.72
C GLU A 91 18.23 -14.15 5.60
N THR A 92 18.11 -14.49 6.88
CA THR A 92 19.26 -15.05 7.60
C THR A 92 19.29 -16.53 7.25
N ASP A 93 20.07 -16.93 6.26
CA ASP A 93 20.23 -18.35 5.90
C ASP A 93 21.05 -19.15 6.95
N GLY A 94 21.48 -18.50 8.04
CA GLY A 94 22.32 -19.11 9.07
C GLY A 94 23.81 -19.10 8.74
N GLU A 95 24.21 -18.62 7.57
CA GLU A 95 25.59 -18.40 7.13
C GLU A 95 26.00 -16.95 7.48
N PRO A 96 27.05 -16.73 8.30
CA PRO A 96 27.43 -15.39 8.75
C PRO A 96 28.02 -14.48 7.66
N ASP A 97 28.22 -14.96 6.42
CA ASP A 97 29.02 -14.27 5.38
C ASP A 97 28.30 -14.05 4.03
N TYR A 98 27.00 -14.32 3.92
CA TYR A 98 26.23 -13.97 2.72
C TYR A 98 25.04 -13.08 3.06
N ARG A 99 25.22 -11.76 2.89
CA ARG A 99 24.07 -10.84 2.82
C ARG A 99 23.46 -10.98 1.43
N GLN A 100 22.46 -11.86 1.30
CA GLN A 100 21.62 -11.83 0.12
C GLN A 100 20.87 -10.50 0.12
N VAL A 101 21.28 -9.59 -0.76
CA VAL A 101 20.51 -8.37 -1.03
C VAL A 101 19.20 -8.83 -1.64
N SER A 102 18.14 -8.78 -0.85
CA SER A 102 16.80 -9.12 -1.29
C SER A 102 16.26 -8.07 -2.27
N GLU A 103 15.32 -8.51 -3.10
CA GLU A 103 14.57 -7.63 -3.99
C GLU A 103 13.65 -6.70 -3.18
N PRO A 104 13.45 -5.46 -3.63
CA PRO A 104 12.51 -4.55 -3.00
C PRO A 104 11.07 -5.08 -3.13
N VAL A 105 10.33 -5.04 -2.02
CA VAL A 105 8.90 -5.31 -1.97
C VAL A 105 8.14 -3.99 -2.02
N ASN A 106 7.34 -3.80 -3.05
CA ASN A 106 6.48 -2.64 -3.21
C ASN A 106 5.05 -2.98 -2.80
N CYS A 107 4.43 -2.11 -2.01
CA CYS A 107 3.02 -2.19 -1.68
C CYS A 107 2.18 -1.66 -2.85
N GLU A 108 0.92 -2.11 -2.93
CA GLU A 108 -0.06 -1.53 -3.87
C GLU A 108 -0.20 -0.02 -3.64
N VAL A 109 -0.52 0.75 -4.68
CA VAL A 109 -0.88 2.16 -4.50
C VAL A 109 -2.35 2.24 -4.09
N VAL A 110 -2.63 2.78 -2.92
CA VAL A 110 -3.99 3.01 -2.43
C VAL A 110 -4.35 4.48 -2.50
N ASN A 111 -5.64 4.77 -2.54
CA ASN A 111 -6.13 6.14 -2.53
C ASN A 111 -7.36 6.32 -1.64
N SER A 112 -7.53 7.53 -1.14
CA SER A 112 -8.75 7.99 -0.46
C SER A 112 -9.17 9.34 -1.02
N SER A 113 -10.44 9.72 -0.81
CA SER A 113 -10.99 10.96 -1.36
C SER A 113 -11.70 11.77 -0.28
N VAL A 114 -11.60 13.09 -0.37
CA VAL A 114 -12.36 14.02 0.47
C VAL A 114 -13.09 15.02 -0.42
N GLN A 115 -14.36 15.27 -0.12
CA GLN A 115 -15.18 16.24 -0.84
C GLN A 115 -15.21 17.56 -0.06
N ILE A 116 -14.87 18.65 -0.74
CA ILE A 116 -15.01 20.04 -0.26
C ILE A 116 -16.18 20.68 -1.01
N GLY A 117 -17.02 21.45 -0.33
CA GLY A 117 -18.04 22.27 -1.00
C GLY A 117 -19.39 21.61 -1.25
N SER A 118 -19.99 20.93 -0.28
CA SER A 118 -21.35 20.41 -0.43
C SER A 118 -22.41 21.46 -0.08
N THR A 119 -22.88 22.26 -1.05
CA THR A 119 -24.20 22.89 -0.93
C THR A 119 -25.29 21.86 -1.21
N LEU A 120 -25.73 21.16 -0.17
CA LEU A 120 -27.09 20.63 -0.12
C LEU A 120 -27.75 21.16 1.16
N GLY A 121 -28.67 22.10 0.98
CA GLY A 121 -29.55 22.55 2.05
C GLY A 121 -30.40 21.38 2.53
N TYR A 122 -30.02 20.77 3.65
CA TYR A 122 -30.93 19.97 4.45
C TYR A 122 -30.53 20.10 5.92
N SER A 123 -31.37 20.81 6.66
CA SER A 123 -31.35 20.88 8.12
C SER A 123 -31.65 19.49 8.68
N GLY A 124 -30.61 18.75 9.05
CA GLY A 124 -30.71 17.51 9.79
C GLY A 124 -29.46 17.33 10.65
N SER A 125 -29.63 17.42 11.96
CA SER A 125 -28.62 17.06 12.95
C SER A 125 -28.05 15.67 12.62
N LEU A 126 -26.77 15.62 12.22
CA LEU A 126 -26.01 14.39 12.08
C LEU A 126 -24.81 14.49 13.01
N GLY A 127 -24.90 13.78 14.14
CA GLY A 127 -23.77 13.54 15.01
C GLY A 127 -22.65 12.86 14.23
N GLY A 128 -21.42 13.32 14.45
CA GLY A 128 -20.17 12.59 14.22
C GLY A 128 -20.05 11.86 12.88
N GLN A 129 -19.79 12.60 11.79
CA GLN A 129 -19.38 11.98 10.54
C GLN A 129 -17.92 11.52 10.64
N VAL A 130 -17.73 10.22 10.84
CA VAL A 130 -16.43 9.54 10.81
C VAL A 130 -16.16 9.11 9.37
N LEU A 131 -15.29 9.81 8.64
CA LEU A 131 -14.89 9.45 7.28
C LEU A 131 -13.42 9.84 7.01
N GLY A 132 -12.51 8.97 7.43
CA GLY A 132 -11.19 8.82 6.82
C GLY A 132 -11.10 7.36 6.38
N ALA A 133 -11.01 7.10 5.08
CA ALA A 133 -10.97 5.74 4.57
C ALA A 133 -9.72 5.03 5.09
N SER A 134 -9.89 3.90 5.80
CA SER A 134 -8.79 2.99 6.09
C SER A 134 -8.39 2.34 4.77
N THR A 135 -7.16 2.57 4.33
CA THR A 135 -6.60 1.85 3.18
C THR A 135 -5.61 0.83 3.72
N ILE A 136 -5.89 -0.43 3.47
CA ILE A 136 -4.99 -1.54 3.77
C ILE A 136 -4.03 -1.61 2.59
N LEU A 137 -2.74 -1.45 2.85
CA LEU A 137 -1.67 -1.67 1.88
C LEU A 137 -1.23 -3.13 1.98
N PRO A 138 -1.65 -4.02 1.06
CA PRO A 138 -1.14 -5.39 1.04
C PRO A 138 0.30 -5.38 0.53
N ALA A 139 1.27 -5.62 1.41
CA ALA A 139 2.64 -5.94 1.01
C ALA A 139 2.72 -7.45 0.71
N THR A 140 2.21 -7.88 -0.45
CA THR A 140 2.33 -9.28 -0.85
C THR A 140 3.76 -9.54 -1.34
N GLY A 141 4.62 -10.04 -0.46
CA GLY A 141 5.86 -10.71 -0.85
C GLY A 141 5.56 -12.03 -1.57
N ASN A 142 4.94 -11.96 -2.75
CA ASN A 142 4.50 -13.14 -3.50
C ASN A 142 5.73 -13.97 -3.87
N PRO A 143 5.86 -15.22 -3.37
CA PRO A 143 7.03 -16.02 -3.65
C PRO A 143 6.98 -16.44 -5.13
N THR A 144 8.05 -16.12 -5.86
CA THR A 144 8.18 -16.26 -7.32
C THR A 144 7.80 -17.64 -7.87
N TRP A 145 7.83 -18.70 -7.04
CA TRP A 145 7.37 -20.04 -7.43
C TRP A 145 5.87 -20.12 -7.78
N VAL A 146 4.99 -19.25 -7.27
CA VAL A 146 3.56 -19.24 -7.62
C VAL A 146 3.33 -18.73 -9.04
N LEU A 147 4.07 -17.69 -9.46
CA LEU A 147 4.10 -17.20 -10.83
C LEU A 147 4.68 -18.25 -11.79
N VAL A 148 5.78 -18.90 -11.39
CA VAL A 148 6.37 -20.01 -12.16
C VAL A 148 5.42 -21.19 -12.26
N ALA A 149 4.73 -21.57 -11.19
CA ALA A 149 3.74 -22.65 -11.19
C ALA A 149 2.54 -22.33 -12.10
N ALA A 150 2.05 -21.08 -12.09
CA ALA A 150 0.99 -20.64 -12.99
C ALA A 150 1.40 -20.72 -14.47
N ILE A 151 2.64 -20.34 -14.80
CA ILE A 151 3.17 -20.42 -16.17
C ILE A 151 3.37 -21.88 -16.61
N VAL A 152 3.88 -22.75 -15.74
CA VAL A 152 4.05 -24.19 -16.03
C VAL A 152 2.69 -24.89 -16.20
N ALA A 153 1.68 -24.55 -15.40
CA ALA A 153 0.33 -25.09 -15.55
C ALA A 153 -0.32 -24.70 -16.90
N LEU A 154 -0.12 -23.45 -17.34
CA LEU A 154 -0.58 -23.00 -18.67
C LEU A 154 0.18 -23.71 -19.80
N GLY A 155 1.50 -23.84 -19.69
CA GLY A 155 2.32 -24.52 -20.70
C GLY A 155 1.97 -26.00 -20.87
N THR A 156 1.78 -26.72 -19.76
CA THR A 156 1.37 -28.13 -19.76
C THR A 156 -0.05 -28.31 -20.32
N GLY A 157 -0.99 -27.43 -19.97
CA GLY A 157 -2.35 -27.44 -20.54
C GLY A 157 -2.37 -27.22 -22.05
N ILE A 158 -1.58 -26.27 -22.57
CA ILE A 158 -1.45 -26.02 -24.01
C ILE A 158 -0.82 -27.24 -24.72
N TYR A 159 0.23 -27.84 -24.13
CA TYR A 159 0.90 -29.02 -24.70
C TYR A 159 -0.03 -30.24 -24.80
N LEU A 160 -0.83 -30.51 -23.76
CA LEU A 160 -1.82 -31.59 -23.78
C LEU A 160 -2.93 -31.36 -24.81
N ASN A 161 -3.39 -30.13 -24.99
CA ASN A 161 -4.40 -29.78 -26.00
C ASN A 161 -3.88 -30.01 -27.44
N ILE A 162 -2.60 -29.68 -27.70
CA ILE A 162 -1.96 -29.92 -29.00
C ILE A 162 -1.84 -31.43 -29.29
N LEU A 163 -1.47 -32.23 -28.29
CA LEU A 163 -1.42 -33.70 -28.42
C LEU A 163 -2.80 -34.31 -28.67
N ALA A 164 -3.84 -33.84 -27.97
CA ALA A 164 -5.21 -34.30 -28.16
C ALA A 164 -5.72 -34.00 -29.58
N LYS A 165 -5.44 -32.82 -30.13
CA LYS A 165 -5.78 -32.47 -31.53
C LYS A 165 -5.03 -33.35 -32.55
N LYS A 166 -3.74 -33.62 -32.34
CA LYS A 166 -2.96 -34.51 -33.25
C LYS A 166 -3.48 -35.95 -33.28
N LYS A 167 -4.08 -36.45 -32.19
CA LYS A 167 -4.63 -37.81 -32.12
C LYS A 167 -5.97 -37.95 -32.85
N ASN A 168 -6.77 -36.89 -32.93
CA ASN A 168 -8.06 -36.88 -33.63
C ASN A 168 -7.96 -36.68 -35.15
N VAL A 169 -6.81 -36.26 -35.67
CA VAL A 169 -6.57 -36.09 -37.12
C VAL A 169 -6.11 -37.39 -37.80
N LYS A 170 -5.83 -38.45 -37.03
CA LYS A 170 -5.39 -39.77 -37.55
C LYS A 170 -6.47 -40.87 -37.46
N LYS A 171 -7.75 -40.53 -37.61
CA LYS A 171 -8.84 -41.50 -37.75
C LYS A 171 -9.60 -41.27 -39.04
#